data_AF-A0A941FFS9-F1
#
_entry.id   AF-A0A941FFS9-F1
#
_cell.length_a   1.000
_cell.length_b   1.000
_cell.length_c   1.000
_cell.angle_alpha   90.00
_cell.angle_beta   90.00
_cell.angle_gamma   90.00
#
_symmetry.space_group_name_H-M   'P 1'
#
loop_
_entity.id
_entity.type
_entity.pdbx_description
1 polymer ?
#
loop_
_entity_poly.entity_id
_entity_poly.type
_entity_poly.pdbx_seq_one_letter_code
_entity_poly.pdbx_strand_id
1 'polypeptide(L)'
;MSDRHISQHFETLAIHAGNTADPLTGAVVPPIYQVSTYKQDGVGGLRGGYEYSRSANPTRTALEENLAALEGGRRGLAFASGLAAEDCLLRTLLSPGDHVVIPNDAYGGTFRLFAKVVARWGVEWSVADTSDPTAVRAAITPKTKAVWVETPSNPLLGITDIAAVAQVARDAGARLVVDNTFATPYLQQPLSLGADVVVHSLTKYMGGHSDVVGGALITDDADLGEELAFHQNAMGAVAGPFDSWLVLRGTKTLSVRMDRHSENAAKVADMLTRHARVTSVLYPGLPEHPGHEVAAKQMKAFGGMVSFRVRGGEEAAVEVCNRAKVFTLGESLGGVESLIEHPGRMTHASAAGSALEVPADLVRLSVGIENADDLLEDLQQALGQV
;
A
#
# COMPACT_ATOMS: atom_id res chain seq x y z
N MET A 1 -13.46 31.93 7.80
CA MET A 1 -13.94 32.19 6.43
C MET A 1 -13.20 31.20 5.51
N SER A 2 -13.80 30.23 4.84
CA SER A 2 -15.20 29.85 4.65
C SER A 2 -15.35 28.34 4.82
N ASP A 3 -16.45 27.90 5.42
CA ASP A 3 -17.08 26.60 5.19
C ASP A 3 -17.46 26.48 3.69
N ARG A 4 -16.46 26.30 2.83
CA ARG A 4 -16.73 25.74 1.51
C ARG A 4 -16.82 24.25 1.77
N HIS A 5 -18.01 23.69 1.58
CA HIS A 5 -18.19 22.28 1.31
C HIS A 5 -17.23 21.91 0.17
N ILE A 6 -16.01 21.47 0.53
CA ILE A 6 -15.09 20.90 -0.44
C ILE A 6 -15.82 19.68 -0.98
N SER A 7 -15.95 19.63 -2.31
CA SER A 7 -16.50 18.48 -3.02
C SER A 7 -15.89 17.19 -2.45
N GLN A 8 -16.74 16.20 -2.18
CA GLN A 8 -16.34 14.90 -1.67
C GLN A 8 -15.69 14.02 -2.76
N HIS A 9 -15.54 14.51 -3.99
CA HIS A 9 -14.90 13.75 -5.05
C HIS A 9 -13.39 13.63 -4.82
N PHE A 10 -12.85 12.44 -5.09
CA PHE A 10 -11.47 12.06 -4.79
C PHE A 10 -10.45 13.05 -5.35
N GLU A 11 -10.61 13.45 -6.61
CA GLU A 11 -9.66 14.33 -7.31
C GLU A 11 -9.57 15.69 -6.62
N THR A 12 -10.68 16.19 -6.07
CA THR A 12 -10.71 17.45 -5.33
C THR A 12 -10.07 17.28 -3.95
N LEU A 13 -10.39 16.19 -3.24
CA LEU A 13 -9.81 15.89 -1.93
C LEU A 13 -8.29 15.71 -2.01
N ALA A 14 -7.79 14.99 -3.01
CA ALA A 14 -6.36 14.79 -3.23
C ALA A 14 -5.56 16.09 -3.35
N ILE A 15 -6.18 17.15 -3.89
CA ILE A 15 -5.55 18.46 -4.08
C ILE A 15 -5.69 19.37 -2.85
N HIS A 16 -6.83 19.31 -2.16
CA HIS A 16 -7.25 20.34 -1.19
C HIS A 16 -7.34 19.86 0.26
N ALA A 17 -7.57 18.57 0.53
CA ALA A 17 -7.58 18.05 1.91
C ALA A 17 -6.18 18.18 2.52
N GLY A 18 -6.09 18.73 3.74
CA GLY A 18 -4.83 19.08 4.39
C GLY A 18 -4.05 20.25 3.74
N ASN A 19 -4.60 20.87 2.70
CA ASN A 19 -3.95 21.93 1.94
C ASN A 19 -4.78 23.23 1.95
N THR A 20 -4.76 23.91 3.09
CA THR A 20 -5.32 25.26 3.23
C THR A 20 -4.26 26.32 2.99
N ALA A 21 -4.64 27.45 2.38
CA ALA A 21 -3.72 28.56 2.18
C ALA A 21 -3.13 29.04 3.52
N ASP A 22 -1.82 29.27 3.55
CA ASP A 22 -1.11 29.68 4.77
C ASP A 22 -1.69 31.02 5.30
N PRO A 23 -2.20 31.09 6.55
CA PRO A 23 -2.81 32.30 7.07
C PRO A 23 -1.83 33.47 7.23
N LEU A 24 -0.52 33.21 7.31
CA LEU A 24 0.49 34.26 7.46
C LEU A 24 0.82 34.94 6.12
N THR A 25 1.08 34.16 5.07
CA THR A 25 1.61 34.66 3.79
C THR A 25 0.65 34.50 2.60
N GLY A 26 -0.38 33.67 2.73
CA GLY A 26 -1.27 33.29 1.63
C GLY A 26 -0.69 32.22 0.69
N ALA A 27 0.39 31.53 1.07
CA ALA A 27 0.97 30.44 0.26
C ALA A 27 -0.09 29.37 -0.05
N VAL A 28 -0.26 29.04 -1.34
CA VAL A 28 -1.31 28.13 -1.84
C VAL A 28 -0.95 26.64 -1.73
N VAL A 29 0.26 26.34 -1.30
CA VAL A 29 0.77 24.99 -0.98
C VAL A 29 1.33 25.05 0.43
N PRO A 30 1.20 23.99 1.25
CA PRO A 30 1.66 24.03 2.64
C PRO A 30 3.17 24.26 2.68
N PRO A 31 3.67 25.19 3.51
CA PRO A 31 5.10 25.39 3.70
C PRO A 31 5.80 24.13 4.23
N ILE A 32 7.10 24.02 3.96
CA ILE A 32 7.95 22.97 4.53
C ILE A 32 8.52 23.47 5.86
N TYR A 33 7.98 22.98 6.98
CA TYR A 33 8.44 23.30 8.32
C TYR A 33 9.66 22.42 8.69
N GLN A 34 10.82 22.76 8.14
CA GLN A 34 12.10 22.09 8.40
C GLN A 34 12.72 22.53 9.74
N VAL A 35 11.96 22.38 10.83
CA VAL A 35 12.37 22.77 12.18
C VAL A 35 12.08 21.63 13.16
N SER A 36 12.84 21.55 14.25
CA SER A 36 12.66 20.50 15.26
C SER A 36 11.74 20.93 16.41
N THR A 37 11.69 22.21 16.73
CA THR A 37 10.99 22.75 17.92
C THR A 37 10.28 24.06 17.60
N TYR A 38 9.24 24.37 18.36
CA TYR A 38 8.39 25.54 18.18
C TYR A 38 8.40 26.41 19.43
N LYS A 39 8.36 27.74 19.23
CA LYS A 39 8.24 28.70 20.34
C LYS A 39 6.89 28.52 21.05
N GLN A 40 6.92 28.48 22.39
CA GLN A 40 5.73 28.56 23.25
C GLN A 40 5.51 29.98 23.79
N ASP A 41 4.26 30.32 24.10
CA ASP A 41 3.83 31.55 24.77
C ASP A 41 3.63 31.31 26.27
N GLY A 42 4.74 31.35 27.02
CA GLY A 42 4.78 30.84 28.39
C GLY A 42 4.91 29.32 28.43
N VAL A 43 5.22 28.76 29.61
CA VAL A 43 5.43 27.32 29.78
C VAL A 43 4.11 26.57 29.51
N GLY A 44 4.10 25.68 28.51
CA GLY A 44 2.93 24.92 28.08
C GLY A 44 1.97 25.67 27.14
N GLY A 45 2.25 26.94 26.83
CA GLY A 45 1.44 27.75 25.92
C GLY A 45 1.73 27.45 24.46
N LEU A 46 1.27 26.32 23.93
CA LEU A 46 1.56 25.90 22.55
C LEU A 46 0.89 26.81 21.52
N ARG A 47 1.55 27.02 20.38
CA ARG A 47 0.98 27.75 19.22
C ARG A 47 0.49 26.75 18.18
N GLY A 48 -0.82 26.73 17.95
CA GLY A 48 -1.42 25.84 16.95
C GLY A 48 -1.25 24.34 17.26
N GLY A 49 -0.98 23.98 18.52
CA GLY A 49 -0.79 22.59 18.94
C GLY A 49 0.62 22.02 18.69
N TYR A 50 1.58 22.82 18.24
CA TYR A 50 2.94 22.35 17.93
C TYR A 50 3.95 22.75 19.02
N GLU A 51 4.81 21.80 19.39
CA GLU A 51 5.92 22.01 20.34
C GLU A 51 7.23 21.36 19.89
N TYR A 52 7.15 20.15 19.32
CA TYR A 52 8.31 19.38 18.89
C TYR A 52 7.95 18.47 17.70
N SER A 53 8.75 18.50 16.63
CA SER A 53 8.40 17.91 15.32
C SER A 53 8.32 16.38 15.31
N ARG A 54 8.91 15.68 16.28
CA ARG A 54 8.64 14.24 16.47
C ARG A 54 7.18 14.02 16.84
N SER A 55 6.64 14.83 17.75
CA SER A 55 5.26 14.71 18.22
C SER A 55 4.26 15.22 17.18
N ALA A 56 4.48 16.40 16.62
CA ALA A 56 3.65 16.96 15.55
C ALA A 56 4.44 17.99 14.72
N ASN A 57 4.22 17.99 13.40
CA ASN A 57 4.84 18.94 12.47
C ASN A 57 3.79 19.40 11.45
N PRO A 58 3.60 20.71 11.19
CA PRO A 58 2.53 21.18 10.31
C PRO A 58 2.55 20.60 8.89
N THR A 59 3.74 20.36 8.33
CA THR A 59 3.87 19.74 6.99
C THR A 59 3.45 18.28 7.01
N ARG A 60 3.78 17.54 8.09
CA ARG A 60 3.33 16.15 8.27
C ARG A 60 1.83 16.09 8.55
N THR A 61 1.30 17.01 9.37
CA THR A 61 -0.14 17.11 9.67
C THR A 61 -0.96 17.33 8.41
N ALA A 62 -0.49 18.20 7.49
CA ALA A 62 -1.13 18.38 6.18
C ALA A 62 -1.21 17.08 5.36
N LEU A 63 -0.15 16.26 5.36
CA LEU A 63 -0.17 14.93 4.72
C LEU A 63 -1.13 13.97 5.45
N GLU A 64 -1.08 13.92 6.77
CA GLU A 64 -1.93 13.05 7.61
C GLU A 64 -3.43 13.34 7.40
N GLU A 65 -3.82 14.61 7.34
CA GLU A 65 -5.18 15.05 7.01
C GLU A 65 -5.58 14.68 5.58
N ASN A 66 -4.67 14.83 4.61
CA ASN A 66 -4.91 14.43 3.22
C ASN A 66 -5.19 12.92 3.13
N LEU A 67 -4.33 12.10 3.74
CA LEU A 67 -4.45 10.64 3.73
C LEU A 67 -5.73 10.16 4.41
N ALA A 68 -6.09 10.73 5.56
CA ALA A 68 -7.34 10.44 6.24
C ALA A 68 -8.55 10.72 5.34
N ALA A 69 -8.59 11.88 4.69
CA ALA A 69 -9.66 12.25 3.78
C ALA A 69 -9.78 11.33 2.55
N LEU A 70 -8.65 10.88 1.99
CA LEU A 70 -8.65 10.01 0.80
C LEU A 70 -9.19 8.60 1.09
N GLU A 71 -8.92 8.04 2.27
CA GLU A 71 -9.46 6.74 2.69
C GLU A 71 -10.84 6.85 3.36
N GLY A 72 -11.34 8.06 3.61
CA GLY A 72 -12.57 8.28 4.36
C GLY A 72 -12.45 7.98 5.87
N GLY A 73 -11.24 8.06 6.41
CA GLY A 73 -10.97 7.92 7.85
C GLY A 73 -10.96 9.25 8.60
N ARG A 74 -10.96 9.16 9.93
CA ARG A 74 -10.85 10.33 10.83
C ARG A 74 -9.42 10.65 11.23
N ARG A 75 -8.55 9.64 11.30
CA ARG A 75 -7.16 9.80 11.73
C ARG A 75 -6.23 9.17 10.70
N GLY A 76 -5.27 9.97 10.23
CA GLY A 76 -4.12 9.53 9.44
C GLY A 76 -2.83 9.78 10.22
N LEU A 77 -1.85 8.90 10.07
CA LEU A 77 -0.53 9.03 10.69
C LEU A 77 0.54 8.66 9.67
N ALA A 78 1.56 9.50 9.52
CA ALA A 78 2.62 9.32 8.53
C ALA A 78 3.95 8.86 9.18
N PHE A 79 4.56 7.83 8.61
CA PHE A 79 5.72 7.13 9.13
C PHE A 79 6.89 7.17 8.15
N ALA A 80 8.09 6.89 8.67
CA ALA A 80 9.32 6.91 7.87
C ALA A 80 9.36 5.82 6.77
N SER A 81 8.54 4.77 6.87
CA SER A 81 8.36 3.74 5.83
C SER A 81 7.07 2.95 6.07
N GLY A 82 6.61 2.17 5.08
CA GLY A 82 5.49 1.23 5.23
C GLY A 82 5.72 0.26 6.40
N LEU A 83 6.91 -0.34 6.49
CA LEU A 83 7.25 -1.25 7.60
C LEU A 83 7.28 -0.55 8.97
N ALA A 84 7.59 0.74 9.04
CA ALA A 84 7.49 1.50 10.28
C ALA A 84 6.03 1.74 10.70
N ALA A 85 5.12 1.91 9.73
CA ALA A 85 3.69 1.96 9.96
C ALA A 85 3.17 0.60 10.47
N GLU A 86 3.56 -0.50 9.81
CA GLU A 86 3.21 -1.86 10.23
C GLU A 86 3.74 -2.17 11.65
N ASP A 87 5.02 -1.90 11.94
CA ASP A 87 5.59 -2.11 13.29
C ASP A 87 4.82 -1.32 14.36
N CYS A 88 4.45 -0.08 14.05
CA CYS A 88 3.67 0.75 14.97
C CYS A 88 2.30 0.14 15.27
N LEU A 89 1.60 -0.29 14.23
CA LEU A 89 0.29 -0.92 14.37
C LEU A 89 0.37 -2.21 15.19
N LEU A 90 1.33 -3.09 14.87
CA LEU A 90 1.50 -4.36 15.57
C LEU A 90 1.83 -4.16 17.04
N ARG A 91 2.70 -3.20 17.37
CA ARG A 91 3.06 -2.88 18.78
C ARG A 91 1.95 -2.15 19.54
N THR A 92 1.01 -1.53 18.83
CA THR A 92 -0.18 -0.93 19.44
C THR A 92 -1.24 -2.00 19.73
N LEU A 93 -1.47 -2.92 18.80
CA LEU A 93 -2.55 -3.92 18.92
C LEU A 93 -2.19 -5.17 19.74
N LEU A 94 -0.89 -5.51 19.83
CA LEU A 94 -0.47 -6.84 20.26
C LEU A 94 0.40 -6.81 21.52
N SER A 95 0.17 -7.78 22.38
CA SER A 95 0.98 -8.13 23.54
C SER A 95 1.52 -9.56 23.43
N PRO A 96 2.57 -9.92 24.19
CA PRO A 96 3.03 -11.29 24.24
C PRO A 96 1.89 -12.27 24.59
N GLY A 97 1.76 -13.34 23.81
CA GLY A 97 0.70 -14.34 23.92
C GLY A 97 -0.51 -14.10 23.01
N ASP A 98 -0.62 -12.94 22.35
CA ASP A 98 -1.63 -12.68 21.33
C ASP A 98 -1.32 -13.40 20.01
N HIS A 99 -2.32 -13.49 19.14
CA HIS A 99 -2.23 -14.16 17.84
C HIS A 99 -2.70 -13.26 16.68
N VAL A 100 -2.10 -13.42 15.51
CA VAL A 100 -2.50 -12.76 14.26
C VAL A 100 -2.67 -13.76 13.12
N VAL A 101 -3.73 -13.62 12.33
CA VAL A 101 -3.88 -14.34 11.06
C VAL A 101 -3.28 -13.48 9.95
N ILE A 102 -2.35 -14.03 9.17
CA ILE A 102 -1.71 -13.36 8.02
C ILE A 102 -2.02 -14.10 6.71
N PRO A 103 -1.94 -13.45 5.54
CA PRO A 103 -2.26 -14.12 4.29
C PRO A 103 -1.15 -15.10 3.87
N ASN A 104 -1.50 -16.07 3.03
CA ASN A 104 -0.59 -17.00 2.37
C ASN A 104 0.17 -16.39 1.18
N ASP A 105 -0.27 -15.22 0.72
CA ASP A 105 0.44 -14.37 -0.23
C ASP A 105 0.45 -12.93 0.31
N ALA A 106 1.63 -12.40 0.59
CA ALA A 106 1.85 -11.09 1.19
C ALA A 106 3.23 -10.59 0.78
N TYR A 107 3.43 -9.28 0.88
CA TYR A 107 4.74 -8.69 0.78
C TYR A 107 5.76 -9.38 1.71
N GLY A 108 6.85 -9.88 1.13
CA GLY A 108 7.90 -10.59 1.87
C GLY A 108 8.48 -9.80 3.05
N GLY A 109 8.47 -8.45 3.01
CA GLY A 109 8.88 -7.61 4.14
C GLY A 109 7.95 -7.73 5.35
N THR A 110 6.64 -7.77 5.12
CA THR A 110 5.62 -7.98 6.16
C THR A 110 5.75 -9.37 6.77
N PHE A 111 5.90 -10.41 5.94
CA PHE A 111 6.18 -11.76 6.45
C PHE A 111 7.45 -11.80 7.32
N ARG A 112 8.53 -11.17 6.87
CA ARG A 112 9.78 -11.08 7.64
C ARG A 112 9.58 -10.36 8.97
N LEU A 113 8.78 -9.29 9.01
CA LEU A 113 8.41 -8.58 10.24
C LEU A 113 7.71 -9.53 11.22
N PHE A 114 6.70 -10.26 10.78
CA PHE A 114 6.01 -11.26 11.61
C PHE A 114 6.94 -12.39 12.07
N ALA A 115 7.60 -13.06 11.12
CA ALA A 115 8.35 -14.28 11.38
C ALA A 115 9.67 -14.06 12.14
N LYS A 116 10.31 -12.89 12.00
CA LYS A 116 11.66 -12.64 12.53
C LYS A 116 11.72 -11.55 13.60
N VAL A 117 10.72 -10.68 13.71
CA VAL A 117 10.67 -9.63 14.74
C VAL A 117 9.57 -9.94 15.74
N VAL A 118 8.32 -9.93 15.30
CA VAL A 118 7.13 -10.06 16.17
C VAL A 118 7.06 -11.41 16.87
N ALA A 119 7.40 -12.50 16.18
CA ALA A 119 7.47 -13.84 16.78
C ALA A 119 8.44 -13.90 17.99
N ARG A 120 9.55 -13.15 17.94
CA ARG A 120 10.53 -13.10 19.05
C ARG A 120 9.99 -12.36 20.28
N TRP A 121 8.95 -11.56 20.12
CA TRP A 121 8.29 -10.83 21.20
C TRP A 121 7.20 -11.68 21.89
N GLY A 122 7.01 -12.92 21.45
CA GLY A 122 6.04 -13.86 22.02
C GLY A 122 4.64 -13.75 21.42
N VAL A 123 4.48 -13.07 20.28
CA VAL A 123 3.24 -13.05 19.52
C VAL A 123 3.22 -14.25 18.56
N GLU A 124 2.10 -14.99 18.57
CA GLU A 124 1.86 -16.12 17.69
C GLU A 124 1.25 -15.65 16.36
N TRP A 125 1.43 -16.39 15.28
CA TRP A 125 0.75 -16.11 14.02
C TRP A 125 0.48 -17.40 13.24
N SER A 126 -0.56 -17.36 12.41
CA SER A 126 -0.90 -18.43 11.47
C SER A 126 -1.21 -17.86 10.10
N VAL A 127 -1.04 -18.70 9.08
CA VAL A 127 -1.28 -18.35 7.69
C VAL A 127 -2.66 -18.86 7.29
N ALA A 128 -3.43 -18.04 6.57
CA ALA A 128 -4.67 -18.44 5.92
C ALA A 128 -4.70 -17.97 4.46
N ASP A 129 -5.39 -18.73 3.61
CA ASP A 129 -5.82 -18.21 2.32
C ASP A 129 -6.92 -17.17 2.57
N THR A 130 -6.60 -15.90 2.36
CA THR A 130 -7.53 -14.79 2.65
C THR A 130 -8.60 -14.62 1.57
N SER A 131 -8.45 -15.28 0.42
CA SER A 131 -9.49 -15.35 -0.60
C SER A 131 -10.67 -16.24 -0.20
N ASP A 132 -10.47 -17.14 0.79
CA ASP A 132 -11.52 -17.96 1.40
C ASP A 132 -11.81 -17.53 2.86
N PRO A 133 -12.92 -16.82 3.10
CA PRO A 133 -13.34 -16.45 4.46
C PRO A 133 -13.47 -17.63 5.43
N THR A 134 -13.69 -18.85 4.93
CA THR A 134 -13.75 -20.07 5.75
C THR A 134 -12.37 -20.46 6.27
N ALA A 135 -11.34 -20.38 5.43
CA ALA A 135 -9.96 -20.61 5.84
C ALA A 135 -9.50 -19.57 6.88
N VAL A 136 -9.87 -18.29 6.69
CA VAL A 136 -9.61 -17.24 7.69
C VAL A 136 -10.29 -17.58 9.02
N ARG A 137 -11.57 -17.96 8.99
CA ARG A 137 -12.32 -18.33 10.20
C ARG A 137 -11.70 -19.53 10.92
N ALA A 138 -11.18 -20.51 10.18
CA ALA A 138 -10.54 -21.69 10.74
C ALA A 138 -9.17 -21.39 11.40
N ALA A 139 -8.47 -20.34 10.94
CA ALA A 139 -7.19 -19.90 11.51
C ALA A 139 -7.35 -19.06 12.79
N ILE A 140 -8.56 -18.57 13.09
CA ILE A 140 -8.83 -17.77 14.28
C ILE A 140 -8.78 -18.64 15.55
N THR A 141 -8.15 -18.09 16.59
CA THR A 141 -8.10 -18.68 17.94
C THR A 141 -8.68 -17.68 18.94
N PRO A 142 -8.96 -18.09 20.20
CA PRO A 142 -9.37 -17.16 21.26
C PRO A 142 -8.35 -16.05 21.57
N LYS A 143 -7.10 -16.19 21.10
CA LYS A 143 -6.02 -15.21 21.26
C LYS A 143 -5.92 -14.24 20.07
N THR A 144 -6.67 -14.46 18.98
CA THR A 144 -6.54 -13.63 17.77
C THR A 144 -6.95 -12.20 18.07
N LYS A 145 -6.06 -11.24 17.80
CA LYS A 145 -6.32 -9.80 17.94
C LYS A 145 -6.45 -9.08 16.61
N ALA A 146 -5.82 -9.62 15.56
CA ALA A 146 -5.89 -9.05 14.23
C ALA A 146 -5.96 -10.12 13.13
N VAL A 147 -6.66 -9.78 12.05
CA VAL A 147 -6.61 -10.46 10.76
C VAL A 147 -5.97 -9.47 9.78
N TRP A 148 -4.87 -9.86 9.16
CA TRP A 148 -4.14 -9.06 8.20
C TRP A 148 -4.50 -9.49 6.78
N VAL A 149 -4.78 -8.52 5.90
CA VAL A 149 -5.12 -8.74 4.50
C VAL A 149 -4.30 -7.79 3.63
N GLU A 150 -3.89 -8.27 2.47
CA GLU A 150 -3.29 -7.49 1.39
C GLU A 150 -4.05 -7.84 0.10
N THR A 151 -4.72 -6.86 -0.52
CA THR A 151 -5.57 -7.14 -1.70
C THR A 151 -5.61 -5.96 -2.67
N PRO A 152 -5.12 -6.11 -3.92
CA PRO A 152 -4.45 -7.31 -4.46
C PRO A 152 -3.11 -7.62 -3.75
N SER A 153 -2.78 -8.91 -3.58
CA SER A 153 -1.53 -9.35 -2.93
C SER A 153 -0.29 -9.19 -3.82
N ASN A 154 0.87 -8.97 -3.21
CA ASN A 154 2.16 -8.93 -3.89
C ASN A 154 2.90 -10.28 -3.79
N PRO A 155 3.30 -10.94 -4.90
CA PRO A 155 3.18 -10.52 -6.29
C PRO A 155 2.06 -11.24 -7.07
N LEU A 156 1.28 -12.13 -6.47
CA LEU A 156 0.36 -13.00 -7.22
C LEU A 156 -0.99 -12.35 -7.55
N LEU A 157 -1.24 -11.15 -7.01
CA LEU A 157 -2.46 -10.36 -7.23
C LEU A 157 -3.73 -11.10 -6.80
N GLY A 158 -3.63 -11.91 -5.75
CA GLY A 158 -4.75 -12.56 -5.09
C GLY A 158 -5.72 -11.53 -4.53
N ILE A 159 -7.02 -11.86 -4.58
CA ILE A 159 -8.10 -10.96 -4.18
C ILE A 159 -8.82 -11.52 -2.96
N THR A 160 -8.97 -10.66 -1.95
CA THR A 160 -9.76 -10.93 -0.75
C THR A 160 -11.04 -10.11 -0.77
N ASP A 161 -12.20 -10.73 -0.50
CA ASP A 161 -13.45 -9.98 -0.25
C ASP A 161 -13.34 -9.33 1.14
N ILE A 162 -13.03 -8.03 1.14
CA ILE A 162 -12.76 -7.26 2.37
C ILE A 162 -13.98 -7.30 3.29
N ALA A 163 -15.18 -7.14 2.75
CA ALA A 163 -16.40 -7.11 3.55
C ALA A 163 -16.71 -8.47 4.20
N ALA A 164 -16.46 -9.57 3.48
CA ALA A 164 -16.63 -10.91 4.01
C ALA A 164 -15.62 -11.20 5.14
N VAL A 165 -14.34 -10.89 4.94
CA VAL A 165 -13.31 -11.09 5.97
C VAL A 165 -13.51 -10.16 7.16
N ALA A 166 -14.00 -8.94 6.93
CA ALA A 166 -14.37 -8.01 8.00
C ALA A 166 -15.45 -8.60 8.91
N GLN A 167 -16.43 -9.31 8.34
CA GLN A 167 -17.43 -10.00 9.16
C GLN A 167 -16.81 -11.12 10.00
N VAL A 168 -15.90 -11.91 9.43
CA VAL A 168 -15.18 -12.97 10.15
C VAL A 168 -14.36 -12.40 11.31
N ALA A 169 -13.62 -11.31 11.08
CA ALA A 169 -12.83 -10.65 12.12
C ALA A 169 -13.71 -10.08 13.24
N ARG A 170 -14.80 -9.39 12.89
CA ARG A 170 -15.77 -8.86 13.86
C ARG A 170 -16.41 -9.95 14.72
N ASP A 171 -16.83 -11.07 14.13
CA ASP A 171 -17.42 -12.21 14.86
C ASP A 171 -16.45 -12.74 15.94
N ALA A 172 -15.15 -12.62 15.71
CA ALA A 172 -14.09 -13.07 16.60
C ALA A 172 -13.60 -12.00 17.60
N GLY A 173 -14.10 -10.77 17.51
CA GLY A 173 -13.58 -9.64 18.27
C GLY A 173 -12.15 -9.25 17.91
N ALA A 174 -11.72 -9.57 16.67
CA ALA A 174 -10.42 -9.20 16.13
C ALA A 174 -10.55 -7.97 15.21
N ARG A 175 -9.47 -7.19 15.10
CA ARG A 175 -9.39 -6.07 14.16
C ARG A 175 -9.04 -6.57 12.75
N LEU A 176 -9.68 -6.03 11.72
CA LEU A 176 -9.26 -6.23 10.34
C LEU A 176 -8.29 -5.12 9.92
N VAL A 177 -7.09 -5.52 9.50
CA VAL A 177 -6.08 -4.64 8.90
C VAL A 177 -5.98 -4.94 7.41
N VAL A 178 -6.06 -3.90 6.59
CA VAL A 178 -5.89 -4.02 5.13
C VAL A 178 -4.70 -3.19 4.68
N ASP A 179 -3.66 -3.84 4.15
CA ASP A 179 -2.66 -3.17 3.34
C ASP A 179 -3.25 -2.85 1.96
N ASN A 180 -3.44 -1.57 1.70
CA ASN A 180 -4.09 -1.05 0.50
C ASN A 180 -3.08 -0.43 -0.48
N THR A 181 -1.80 -0.73 -0.32
CA THR A 181 -0.70 -0.13 -1.10
C THR A 181 -0.89 -0.30 -2.61
N PHE A 182 -1.31 -1.48 -3.09
CA PHE A 182 -1.44 -1.77 -4.52
C PHE A 182 -2.64 -1.08 -5.17
N ALA A 183 -3.77 -1.04 -4.47
CA ALA A 183 -4.99 -0.44 -5.00
C ALA A 183 -4.99 1.08 -4.85
N THR A 184 -4.37 1.60 -3.78
CA THR A 184 -4.44 3.01 -3.35
C THR A 184 -5.86 3.42 -2.94
N PRO A 185 -6.03 4.52 -2.18
CA PRO A 185 -7.38 5.01 -1.85
C PRO A 185 -8.20 5.42 -3.08
N TYR A 186 -7.56 5.60 -4.26
CA TYR A 186 -8.29 5.95 -5.48
C TYR A 186 -9.08 4.79 -6.06
N LEU A 187 -8.56 3.56 -5.95
CA LEU A 187 -9.21 2.39 -6.52
C LEU A 187 -10.00 1.59 -5.48
N GLN A 188 -9.61 1.60 -4.22
CA GLN A 188 -10.25 0.79 -3.17
C GLN A 188 -10.20 1.56 -1.85
N GLN A 189 -11.31 1.57 -1.10
CA GLN A 189 -11.43 2.23 0.20
C GLN A 189 -11.83 1.22 1.28
N PRO A 190 -10.89 0.46 1.87
CA PRO A 190 -11.21 -0.67 2.75
C PRO A 190 -11.98 -0.29 4.02
N LEU A 191 -11.83 0.93 4.54
CA LEU A 191 -12.60 1.40 5.70
C LEU A 191 -14.11 1.36 5.43
N SER A 192 -14.53 1.73 4.21
CA SER A 192 -15.95 1.65 3.79
C SER A 192 -16.48 0.21 3.68
N LEU A 193 -15.57 -0.77 3.58
CA LEU A 193 -15.85 -2.19 3.49
C LEU A 193 -15.75 -2.89 4.86
N GLY A 194 -15.44 -2.14 5.93
CA GLY A 194 -15.42 -2.63 7.29
C GLY A 194 -14.04 -3.01 7.84
N ALA A 195 -12.95 -2.58 7.20
CA ALA A 195 -11.62 -2.62 7.82
C ALA A 195 -11.54 -1.64 9.00
N ASP A 196 -10.79 -2.01 10.05
CA ASP A 196 -10.53 -1.14 11.20
C ASP A 196 -9.35 -0.20 10.94
N VAL A 197 -8.33 -0.69 10.22
CA VAL A 197 -7.12 0.06 9.88
C VAL A 197 -6.70 -0.22 8.45
N VAL A 198 -6.34 0.84 7.73
CA VAL A 198 -5.69 0.76 6.42
C VAL A 198 -4.21 1.11 6.54
N VAL A 199 -3.36 0.30 5.93
CA VAL A 199 -1.92 0.51 5.83
C VAL A 199 -1.56 0.90 4.41
N HIS A 200 -0.60 1.83 4.27
CA HIS A 200 0.04 2.12 2.99
C HIS A 200 1.55 2.18 3.12
N SER A 201 2.26 1.63 2.13
CA SER A 201 3.59 2.11 1.77
C SER A 201 3.45 3.33 0.85
N LEU A 202 3.65 4.52 1.41
CA LEU A 202 3.59 5.78 0.65
C LEU A 202 4.69 5.88 -0.41
N THR A 203 5.73 5.06 -0.29
CA THR A 203 6.82 4.90 -1.26
C THR A 203 6.33 4.58 -2.68
N LYS A 204 5.15 3.98 -2.80
CA LYS A 204 4.62 3.44 -4.05
C LYS A 204 3.80 4.49 -4.79
N TYR A 205 2.59 4.15 -5.20
CA TYR A 205 1.70 5.04 -5.96
C TYR A 205 1.40 6.38 -5.29
N MET A 206 1.37 6.44 -3.95
CA MET A 206 1.07 7.67 -3.22
C MET A 206 2.13 8.75 -3.48
N GLY A 207 3.41 8.43 -3.27
CA GLY A 207 4.52 9.27 -3.68
C GLY A 207 4.62 9.36 -5.21
N GLY A 208 4.60 8.20 -5.88
CA GLY A 208 4.38 8.08 -7.33
C GLY A 208 5.57 8.43 -8.21
N HIS A 209 6.72 8.80 -7.64
CA HIS A 209 7.88 9.30 -8.39
C HIS A 209 9.20 8.64 -7.95
N SER A 210 9.12 7.55 -7.17
CA SER A 210 10.28 6.75 -6.75
C SER A 210 11.41 7.54 -6.07
N ASP A 211 11.07 8.64 -5.38
CA ASP A 211 12.00 9.59 -4.77
C ASP A 211 11.83 9.75 -3.25
N VAL A 212 10.86 9.05 -2.65
CA VAL A 212 10.54 9.14 -1.23
C VAL A 212 10.14 7.77 -0.67
N VAL A 213 10.65 7.43 0.52
CA VAL A 213 10.17 6.28 1.30
C VAL A 213 9.24 6.79 2.40
N GLY A 214 8.09 6.14 2.57
CA GLY A 214 7.13 6.53 3.60
C GLY A 214 6.09 5.45 3.86
N GLY A 215 5.37 5.62 4.97
CA GLY A 215 4.25 4.75 5.34
C GLY A 215 3.10 5.52 5.96
N ALA A 216 1.91 4.92 5.99
CA ALA A 216 0.77 5.50 6.66
C ALA A 216 -0.11 4.46 7.33
N LEU A 217 -0.78 4.89 8.41
CA LEU A 217 -1.92 4.22 9.00
C LEU A 217 -3.13 5.16 8.95
N ILE A 218 -4.28 4.64 8.56
CA ILE A 218 -5.55 5.37 8.57
C ILE A 218 -6.62 4.55 9.30
N THR A 219 -7.41 5.20 10.16
CA THR A 219 -8.55 4.59 10.85
C THR A 219 -9.71 5.59 11.01
N ASP A 220 -10.93 5.08 11.14
CA ASP A 220 -12.12 5.84 11.53
C ASP A 220 -12.39 5.80 13.05
N ASP A 221 -11.69 4.94 13.78
CA ASP A 221 -11.77 4.79 15.24
C ASP A 221 -10.89 5.85 15.91
N ALA A 222 -11.52 6.82 16.58
CA ALA A 222 -10.82 7.94 17.21
C ALA A 222 -9.91 7.49 18.36
N ASP A 223 -10.35 6.51 19.16
CA ASP A 223 -9.59 6.03 20.32
C ASP A 223 -8.34 5.27 19.85
N LEU A 224 -8.51 4.38 18.87
CA LEU A 224 -7.37 3.71 18.22
C LEU A 224 -6.43 4.71 17.55
N GLY A 225 -6.98 5.77 16.94
CA GLY A 225 -6.21 6.84 16.33
C GLY A 225 -5.28 7.57 17.31
N GLU A 226 -5.73 7.82 18.53
CA GLU A 226 -4.92 8.43 19.60
C GLU A 226 -3.88 7.44 20.16
N GLU A 227 -4.23 6.17 20.31
CA GLU A 227 -3.27 5.12 20.72
C GLU A 227 -2.13 4.98 19.70
N LEU A 228 -2.45 4.97 18.41
CA LEU A 228 -1.45 4.93 17.34
C LEU A 228 -0.59 6.20 17.32
N ALA A 229 -1.19 7.38 17.56
CA ALA A 229 -0.46 8.64 17.62
C ALA A 229 0.53 8.67 18.81
N PHE A 230 0.11 8.15 19.96
CA PHE A 230 0.98 7.96 21.12
C PHE A 230 2.18 7.08 20.77
N HIS A 231 1.95 5.92 20.13
CA HIS A 231 3.01 5.00 19.73
C HIS A 231 3.93 5.61 18.67
N GLN A 232 3.39 6.27 17.64
CA GLN A 232 4.18 7.00 16.64
C GLN A 232 5.16 7.99 17.31
N ASN A 233 4.66 8.78 18.27
CA ASN A 233 5.46 9.74 19.02
C ASN A 233 6.50 9.05 19.91
N ALA A 234 6.10 8.03 20.67
CA ALA A 234 6.95 7.34 21.63
C ALA A 234 8.08 6.52 20.96
N MET A 235 7.79 5.91 19.81
CA MET A 235 8.73 5.09 19.06
C MET A 235 9.54 5.91 18.04
N GLY A 236 9.03 7.06 17.63
CA GLY A 236 9.77 8.08 16.88
C GLY A 236 9.99 7.80 15.39
N ALA A 237 9.34 6.77 14.82
CA ALA A 237 9.48 6.41 13.41
C ALA A 237 8.61 7.27 12.46
N VAL A 238 8.68 8.59 12.64
CA VAL A 238 7.84 9.58 11.94
C VAL A 238 8.36 9.92 10.54
N ALA A 239 7.45 10.31 9.64
CA ALA A 239 7.84 10.90 8.35
C ALA A 239 8.51 12.28 8.55
N GLY A 240 9.60 12.53 7.82
CA GLY A 240 10.24 13.84 7.78
C GLY A 240 9.36 14.89 7.07
N PRO A 241 9.51 16.19 7.38
CA PRO A 241 8.69 17.24 6.75
C PRO A 241 8.92 17.36 5.24
N PHE A 242 10.15 17.18 4.75
CA PHE A 242 10.44 17.20 3.31
C PHE A 242 9.81 15.99 2.59
N ASP A 243 9.98 14.79 3.13
CA ASP A 243 9.36 13.57 2.61
C ASP A 243 7.83 13.66 2.62
N SER A 244 7.26 14.20 3.70
CA SER A 244 5.81 14.42 3.81
C SER A 244 5.31 15.36 2.72
N TRP A 245 6.06 16.41 2.41
CA TRP A 245 5.74 17.34 1.35
C TRP A 245 5.85 16.69 -0.04
N LEU A 246 6.86 15.85 -0.30
CA LEU A 246 6.99 15.11 -1.56
C LEU A 246 5.81 14.17 -1.79
N VAL A 247 5.40 13.41 -0.77
CA VAL A 247 4.21 12.56 -0.87
C VAL A 247 2.96 13.40 -1.12
N LEU A 248 2.77 14.49 -0.36
CA LEU A 248 1.63 15.39 -0.55
C LEU A 248 1.62 16.04 -1.93
N ARG A 249 2.78 16.24 -2.56
CA ARG A 249 2.87 16.67 -3.97
C ARG A 249 2.43 15.54 -4.91
N GLY A 250 2.82 14.29 -4.64
CA GLY A 250 2.46 13.11 -5.39
C GLY A 250 0.96 12.77 -5.36
N THR A 251 0.30 12.90 -4.21
CA THR A 251 -1.13 12.56 -4.06
C THR A 251 -2.02 13.39 -4.98
N LYS A 252 -1.63 14.64 -5.26
CA LYS A 252 -2.40 15.56 -6.15
C LYS A 252 -2.56 15.08 -7.58
N THR A 253 -1.71 14.15 -8.04
CA THR A 253 -1.79 13.54 -9.38
C THR A 253 -2.14 12.07 -9.32
N LEU A 254 -2.51 11.54 -8.15
CA LEU A 254 -2.76 10.11 -7.98
C LEU A 254 -3.87 9.59 -8.90
N SER A 255 -5.00 10.29 -9.00
CA SER A 255 -6.12 9.87 -9.86
C SER A 255 -5.71 9.74 -11.33
N VAL A 256 -5.14 10.80 -11.90
CA VAL A 256 -4.73 10.83 -13.32
C VAL A 256 -3.61 9.83 -13.62
N ARG A 257 -2.71 9.56 -12.66
CA ARG A 257 -1.70 8.52 -12.79
C ARG A 257 -2.32 7.13 -12.75
N MET A 258 -3.20 6.87 -11.77
CA MET A 258 -3.83 5.56 -11.61
C MET A 258 -4.78 5.18 -12.74
N ASP A 259 -5.48 6.14 -13.34
CA ASP A 259 -6.24 5.92 -14.57
C ASP A 259 -5.31 5.40 -15.67
N ARG A 260 -4.20 6.11 -15.92
CA ARG A 260 -3.23 5.70 -16.95
C ARG A 260 -2.53 4.38 -16.64
N HIS A 261 -2.14 4.15 -15.39
CA HIS A 261 -1.58 2.87 -14.95
C HIS A 261 -2.54 1.71 -15.24
N SER A 262 -3.82 1.88 -14.91
CA SER A 262 -4.84 0.85 -15.12
C SER A 262 -5.10 0.61 -16.62
N GLU A 263 -5.21 1.67 -17.41
CA GLU A 263 -5.34 1.60 -18.87
C GLU A 263 -4.17 0.85 -19.53
N ASN A 264 -2.94 1.21 -19.16
CA ASN A 264 -1.74 0.59 -19.70
C ASN A 264 -1.62 -0.88 -19.26
N ALA A 265 -1.86 -1.18 -17.98
CA ALA A 265 -1.79 -2.53 -17.44
C ALA A 265 -2.81 -3.47 -18.10
N ALA A 266 -4.03 -3.02 -18.38
CA ALA A 266 -5.02 -3.81 -19.10
C ALA A 266 -4.56 -4.20 -20.50
N LYS A 267 -3.93 -3.26 -21.25
CA LYS A 267 -3.36 -3.54 -22.58
C LYS A 267 -2.17 -4.51 -22.50
N VAL A 268 -1.30 -4.32 -21.51
CA VAL A 268 -0.16 -5.22 -21.25
C VAL A 268 -0.65 -6.62 -20.94
N ALA A 269 -1.63 -6.76 -20.04
CA ALA A 269 -2.23 -8.05 -19.69
C ALA A 269 -2.86 -8.73 -20.93
N ASP A 270 -3.65 -8.01 -21.73
CA ASP A 270 -4.25 -8.55 -22.96
C ASP A 270 -3.19 -9.07 -23.94
N MET A 271 -2.11 -8.30 -24.18
CA MET A 271 -1.01 -8.75 -25.03
C MET A 271 -0.33 -10.01 -24.48
N LEU A 272 -0.03 -10.04 -23.18
CA LEU A 272 0.61 -11.17 -22.52
C LEU A 272 -0.23 -12.45 -22.63
N THR A 273 -1.56 -12.36 -22.49
CA THR A 273 -2.45 -13.55 -22.60
C THR A 273 -2.39 -14.22 -23.97
N ARG A 274 -2.00 -13.48 -25.02
CA ARG A 274 -1.92 -13.97 -26.41
C ARG A 274 -0.52 -14.43 -26.79
N HIS A 275 0.48 -14.21 -25.95
CA HIS A 275 1.87 -14.50 -26.27
C HIS A 275 2.25 -15.97 -25.96
N ALA A 276 2.74 -16.72 -26.94
CA ALA A 276 2.97 -18.18 -26.80
C ALA A 276 4.01 -18.58 -25.72
N ARG A 277 4.92 -17.65 -25.38
CA ARG A 277 5.89 -17.82 -24.29
C ARG A 277 5.34 -17.50 -22.90
N VAL A 278 4.11 -17.02 -22.79
CA VAL A 278 3.44 -16.79 -21.50
C VAL A 278 2.53 -17.97 -21.20
N THR A 279 2.61 -18.51 -19.99
CA THR A 279 1.80 -19.67 -19.57
C THR A 279 0.62 -19.27 -18.70
N SER A 280 0.71 -18.13 -18.01
CA SER A 280 -0.33 -17.58 -17.16
C SER A 280 -0.12 -16.08 -17.01
N VAL A 281 -1.21 -15.31 -16.98
CA VAL A 281 -1.23 -13.90 -16.60
C VAL A 281 -2.06 -13.77 -15.35
N LEU A 282 -1.52 -13.05 -14.36
CA LEU A 282 -2.18 -12.67 -13.13
C LEU A 282 -2.48 -11.19 -13.26
N TYR A 283 -3.76 -10.85 -13.38
CA TYR A 283 -4.25 -9.48 -13.44
C TYR A 283 -5.72 -9.48 -13.04
N PRO A 284 -6.12 -8.75 -11.98
CA PRO A 284 -7.50 -8.80 -11.47
C PRO A 284 -8.57 -8.41 -12.50
N GLY A 285 -8.20 -7.69 -13.56
CA GLY A 285 -9.11 -7.29 -14.64
C GLY A 285 -9.42 -8.38 -15.67
N LEU A 286 -8.72 -9.52 -15.64
CA LEU A 286 -9.03 -10.65 -16.52
C LEU A 286 -10.22 -11.44 -15.94
N PRO A 287 -11.26 -11.76 -16.74
CA PRO A 287 -12.43 -12.51 -16.27
C PRO A 287 -12.09 -13.87 -15.62
N GLU A 288 -11.02 -14.50 -16.09
CA GLU A 288 -10.54 -15.81 -15.60
C GLU A 288 -9.65 -15.69 -14.36
N HIS A 289 -9.29 -14.49 -13.92
CA HIS A 289 -8.46 -14.29 -12.73
C HIS A 289 -9.25 -14.69 -11.46
N PRO A 290 -8.70 -15.54 -10.58
CA PRO A 290 -9.35 -15.89 -9.33
C PRO A 290 -9.71 -14.64 -8.50
N GLY A 291 -11.00 -14.46 -8.22
CA GLY A 291 -11.51 -13.30 -7.50
C GLY A 291 -11.80 -12.06 -8.37
N HIS A 292 -11.80 -12.18 -9.71
CA HIS A 292 -12.20 -11.09 -10.62
C HIS A 292 -13.51 -10.40 -10.21
N GLU A 293 -14.57 -11.18 -9.96
CA GLU A 293 -15.87 -10.63 -9.56
C GLU A 293 -15.82 -9.87 -8.23
N VAL A 294 -14.98 -10.32 -7.29
CA VAL A 294 -14.76 -9.63 -6.01
C VAL A 294 -14.00 -8.32 -6.24
N ALA A 295 -12.96 -8.34 -7.08
CA ALA A 295 -12.22 -7.14 -7.45
C ALA A 295 -13.14 -6.13 -8.15
N ALA A 296 -13.95 -6.55 -9.12
CA ALA A 296 -14.90 -5.70 -9.84
C ALA A 296 -15.96 -5.09 -8.91
N LYS A 297 -16.35 -5.81 -7.85
CA LYS A 297 -17.28 -5.33 -6.82
C LYS A 297 -16.67 -4.28 -5.89
N GLN A 298 -15.39 -4.41 -5.52
CA GLN A 298 -14.78 -3.60 -4.45
C GLN A 298 -13.72 -2.58 -4.94
N MET A 299 -13.29 -2.66 -6.19
CA MET A 299 -12.29 -1.79 -6.80
C MET A 299 -12.89 -0.99 -7.96
N LYS A 300 -12.53 0.30 -8.07
CA LYS A 300 -12.93 1.20 -9.19
C LYS A 300 -12.30 0.79 -10.52
N ALA A 301 -11.06 0.29 -10.47
CA ALA A 301 -10.31 -0.29 -11.59
C ALA A 301 -9.29 -1.30 -11.04
N PHE A 302 -8.66 -2.07 -11.93
CA PHE A 302 -7.86 -3.24 -11.53
C PHE A 302 -6.37 -2.96 -11.28
N GLY A 303 -5.96 -1.69 -11.30
CA GLY A 303 -4.61 -1.25 -10.93
C GLY A 303 -3.55 -1.42 -12.02
N GLY A 304 -2.32 -1.00 -11.67
CA GLY A 304 -1.16 -0.95 -12.58
C GLY A 304 -0.19 -2.13 -12.48
N MET A 305 -0.50 -3.13 -11.67
CA MET A 305 0.37 -4.27 -11.42
C MET A 305 -0.06 -5.46 -12.28
N VAL A 306 0.90 -6.11 -12.94
CA VAL A 306 0.67 -7.33 -13.73
C VAL A 306 1.77 -8.32 -13.39
N SER A 307 1.41 -9.58 -13.12
CA SER A 307 2.40 -10.66 -13.01
C SER A 307 2.13 -11.70 -14.10
N PHE A 308 3.15 -12.37 -14.60
CA PHE A 308 2.98 -13.43 -15.59
C PHE A 308 4.04 -14.51 -15.44
N ARG A 309 3.72 -15.71 -15.89
CA ARG A 309 4.61 -16.87 -15.86
C ARG A 309 5.17 -17.16 -17.24
N VAL A 310 6.47 -17.45 -17.30
CA VAL A 310 7.21 -17.60 -18.55
C VAL A 310 7.47 -19.06 -18.86
N ARG A 311 7.12 -19.48 -20.08
CA ARG A 311 7.48 -20.78 -20.64
C ARG A 311 9.00 -20.87 -20.76
N GLY A 312 9.56 -21.96 -20.23
CA GLY A 312 11.01 -22.18 -20.17
C GLY A 312 11.59 -22.06 -18.76
N GLY A 313 10.75 -21.75 -17.75
CA GLY A 313 11.16 -21.76 -16.36
C GLY A 313 11.91 -20.50 -15.95
N GLU A 314 12.65 -20.61 -14.84
CA GLU A 314 13.35 -19.50 -14.19
C GLU A 314 14.33 -18.77 -15.11
N GLU A 315 15.16 -19.50 -15.86
CA GLU A 315 16.13 -18.88 -16.77
C GLU A 315 15.46 -18.02 -17.84
N ALA A 316 14.32 -18.46 -18.36
CA ALA A 316 13.54 -17.70 -19.33
C ALA A 316 12.90 -16.45 -18.72
N ALA A 317 12.41 -16.53 -17.48
CA ALA A 317 11.86 -15.39 -16.75
C ALA A 317 12.94 -14.32 -16.48
N VAL A 318 14.12 -14.75 -16.02
CA VAL A 318 15.29 -13.87 -15.82
C VAL A 318 15.72 -13.20 -17.13
N GLU A 319 15.76 -13.95 -18.22
CA GLU A 319 16.15 -13.40 -19.53
C GLU A 319 15.17 -12.32 -20.03
N VAL A 320 13.86 -12.49 -19.81
CA VAL A 320 12.86 -11.46 -20.13
C VAL A 320 13.14 -10.18 -19.35
N CYS A 321 13.40 -10.29 -18.03
CA CYS A 321 13.75 -9.15 -17.19
C CYS A 321 15.00 -8.41 -17.68
N ASN A 322 16.03 -9.13 -18.15
CA ASN A 322 17.29 -8.54 -18.61
C ASN A 322 17.20 -7.90 -20.00
N ARG A 323 16.21 -8.31 -20.82
CA ARG A 323 16.06 -7.84 -22.21
C ARG A 323 15.17 -6.62 -22.35
N ALA A 324 14.31 -6.34 -21.37
CA ALA A 324 13.48 -5.15 -21.36
C ALA A 324 14.34 -3.86 -21.41
N LYS A 325 13.87 -2.86 -22.15
CA LYS A 325 14.60 -1.61 -22.42
C LYS A 325 13.87 -0.38 -21.90
N VAL A 326 12.54 -0.44 -21.86
CA VAL A 326 11.67 0.61 -21.29
C VAL A 326 11.37 0.23 -19.85
N PHE A 327 10.96 -1.01 -19.59
CA PHE A 327 10.83 -1.51 -18.22
C PHE A 327 12.21 -1.57 -17.56
N THR A 328 12.43 -0.77 -16.53
CA THR A 328 13.69 -0.78 -15.80
C THR A 328 13.71 -1.96 -14.84
N LEU A 329 14.79 -2.76 -14.87
CA LEU A 329 15.01 -3.82 -13.90
C LEU A 329 15.29 -3.19 -12.52
N GLY A 330 14.33 -3.27 -11.61
CA GLY A 330 14.42 -2.65 -10.30
C GLY A 330 13.37 -3.16 -9.34
N GLU A 331 13.71 -3.19 -8.06
CA GLU A 331 12.72 -3.42 -6.99
C GLU A 331 11.81 -2.19 -6.84
N SER A 332 10.75 -2.33 -6.05
CA SER A 332 9.66 -1.37 -5.90
C SER A 332 8.65 -1.37 -7.05
N LEU A 333 7.70 -0.43 -7.00
CA LEU A 333 6.54 -0.32 -7.88
C LEU A 333 5.82 1.02 -7.66
N GLY A 334 4.92 1.36 -8.57
CA GLY A 334 3.99 2.48 -8.46
C GLY A 334 4.58 3.86 -8.75
N GLY A 335 5.82 3.92 -9.23
CA GLY A 335 6.39 5.11 -9.86
C GLY A 335 5.74 5.39 -11.22
N VAL A 336 6.01 6.56 -11.78
CA VAL A 336 5.56 6.92 -13.14
C VAL A 336 6.26 6.08 -14.22
N GLU A 337 7.48 5.66 -13.94
CA GLU A 337 8.29 4.76 -14.76
C GLU A 337 7.89 3.29 -14.57
N SER A 338 7.96 2.56 -15.68
CA SER A 338 7.71 1.13 -15.72
C SER A 338 8.88 0.34 -15.13
N LEU A 339 8.58 -0.58 -14.21
CA LEU A 339 9.55 -1.47 -13.58
C LEU A 339 9.23 -2.94 -13.85
N ILE A 340 10.27 -3.74 -14.02
CA ILE A 340 10.20 -5.20 -14.14
C ILE A 340 11.08 -5.84 -13.07
N GLU A 341 10.61 -6.94 -12.47
CA GLU A 341 11.42 -7.72 -11.55
C GLU A 341 11.15 -9.23 -11.64
N HIS A 342 12.07 -10.00 -11.07
CA HIS A 342 11.95 -11.43 -10.83
C HIS A 342 11.77 -11.68 -9.32
N PRO A 343 10.53 -11.80 -8.79
CA PRO A 343 10.29 -11.75 -7.35
C PRO A 343 11.07 -12.77 -6.53
N GLY A 344 11.20 -14.01 -7.01
CA GLY A 344 11.92 -15.09 -6.30
C GLY A 344 13.42 -14.82 -6.07
N ARG A 345 14.04 -13.96 -6.88
CA ARG A 345 15.47 -13.57 -6.75
C ARG A 345 15.66 -12.17 -6.15
N MET A 346 14.58 -11.43 -5.95
CA MET A 346 14.60 -10.01 -5.56
C MET A 346 13.71 -9.83 -4.33
N THR A 347 12.53 -9.22 -4.47
CA THR A 347 11.65 -8.81 -3.36
C THR A 347 11.18 -9.93 -2.44
N HIS A 348 11.05 -11.15 -2.97
CA HIS A 348 10.56 -12.33 -2.23
C HIS A 348 11.67 -13.34 -1.93
N ALA A 349 12.95 -12.98 -2.11
CA ALA A 349 14.07 -13.84 -1.72
C ALA A 349 14.02 -14.26 -0.24
N SER A 350 13.43 -13.41 0.63
CA SER A 350 13.24 -13.72 2.06
C SER A 350 12.11 -14.71 2.37
N ALA A 351 11.25 -15.01 1.39
CA ALA A 351 10.15 -15.97 1.50
C ALA A 351 10.49 -17.38 1.00
N ALA A 352 11.72 -17.60 0.50
CA ALA A 352 12.16 -18.90 0.01
C ALA A 352 12.03 -20.00 1.09
N GLY A 353 11.44 -21.15 0.71
CA GLY A 353 11.16 -22.27 1.62
C GLY A 353 10.02 -22.04 2.60
N SER A 354 9.25 -20.96 2.45
CA SER A 354 8.04 -20.68 3.25
C SER A 354 6.77 -20.95 2.45
N ALA A 355 5.61 -20.84 3.10
CA ALA A 355 4.31 -20.93 2.42
C ALA A 355 4.08 -19.80 1.39
N LEU A 356 4.86 -18.70 1.47
CA LEU A 356 4.80 -17.54 0.58
C LEU A 356 5.84 -17.61 -0.55
N GLU A 357 6.47 -18.76 -0.78
CA GLU A 357 7.43 -18.92 -1.86
C GLU A 357 6.73 -18.74 -3.23
N VAL A 358 7.29 -17.83 -4.03
CA VAL A 358 6.73 -17.47 -5.34
C VAL A 358 7.28 -18.37 -6.44
N PRO A 359 6.51 -18.68 -7.50
CA PRO A 359 7.00 -19.48 -8.62
C PRO A 359 8.27 -18.88 -9.25
N ALA A 360 9.29 -19.71 -9.46
CA ALA A 360 10.56 -19.26 -10.02
C ALA A 360 10.46 -18.81 -11.50
N ASP A 361 9.36 -19.09 -12.20
CA ASP A 361 9.13 -18.64 -13.58
C ASP A 361 8.26 -17.37 -13.66
N LEU A 362 8.04 -16.69 -12.53
CA LEU A 362 7.19 -15.50 -12.42
C LEU A 362 7.99 -14.22 -12.63
N VAL A 363 7.42 -13.33 -13.44
CA VAL A 363 7.86 -11.95 -13.65
C VAL A 363 6.77 -11.02 -13.15
N ARG A 364 7.14 -9.96 -12.42
CA ARG A 364 6.22 -8.89 -12.00
C ARG A 364 6.54 -7.61 -12.74
N LEU A 365 5.50 -6.95 -13.22
CA LEU A 365 5.53 -5.64 -13.84
C LEU A 365 4.81 -4.63 -12.94
N SER A 366 5.47 -3.51 -12.68
CA SER A 366 4.81 -2.26 -12.32
C SER A 366 4.67 -1.45 -13.59
N VAL A 367 3.50 -1.47 -14.21
CA VAL A 367 3.26 -0.80 -15.49
C VAL A 367 3.09 0.70 -15.23
N GLY A 368 3.96 1.51 -15.83
CA GLY A 368 4.03 2.97 -15.67
C GLY A 368 3.01 3.73 -16.53
N ILE A 369 3.26 5.04 -16.68
CA ILE A 369 2.39 5.96 -17.44
C ILE A 369 2.94 6.36 -18.81
N GLU A 370 3.95 5.65 -19.30
CA GLU A 370 4.49 5.83 -20.64
C GLU A 370 3.43 5.59 -21.73
N ASN A 371 3.81 5.81 -23.00
CA ASN A 371 2.97 5.42 -24.11
C ASN A 371 2.77 3.90 -24.10
N ALA A 372 1.52 3.45 -24.16
CA ALA A 372 1.19 2.03 -24.14
C ALA A 372 1.88 1.24 -25.27
N ASP A 373 1.99 1.80 -26.46
CA ASP A 373 2.56 1.09 -27.61
C ASP A 373 4.06 0.80 -27.39
N ASP A 374 4.80 1.76 -26.81
CA ASP A 374 6.21 1.58 -26.45
C ASP A 374 6.39 0.45 -25.40
N LEU A 375 5.47 0.37 -24.42
CA LEU A 375 5.48 -0.70 -23.41
C LEU A 375 5.20 -2.07 -24.01
N LEU A 376 4.24 -2.14 -24.94
CA LEU A 376 3.89 -3.37 -25.63
C LEU A 376 5.02 -3.85 -26.55
N GLU A 377 5.63 -2.94 -27.31
CA GLU A 377 6.78 -3.24 -28.18
C GLU A 377 7.99 -3.72 -27.38
N ASP A 378 8.26 -3.10 -26.23
CA ASP A 378 9.36 -3.51 -25.36
C ASP A 378 9.16 -4.91 -24.77
N LEU A 379 7.95 -5.23 -24.31
CA LEU A 379 7.67 -6.57 -23.79
C LEU A 379 7.68 -7.63 -24.90
N GLN A 380 7.15 -7.32 -26.08
CA GLN A 380 7.20 -8.23 -27.23
C GLN A 380 8.64 -8.53 -27.64
N GLN A 381 9.52 -7.53 -27.71
CA GLN A 381 10.93 -7.77 -28.04
C GLN A 381 11.65 -8.51 -26.92
N ALA A 382 11.34 -8.24 -25.64
CA ALA A 382 11.95 -8.92 -24.50
C ALA A 382 11.56 -10.41 -24.43
N LEU A 383 10.29 -10.71 -24.68
CA LEU A 383 9.79 -12.07 -24.83
C LEU A 383 10.36 -12.76 -26.07
N GLY A 384 10.68 -12.02 -27.13
CA GLY A 384 11.23 -12.55 -28.38
C GLY A 384 10.21 -13.29 -29.23
N GLN A 385 10.59 -13.59 -30.48
CA GLN A 385 9.76 -14.36 -31.41
C GLN A 385 9.75 -15.85 -31.06
N VAL A 386 8.67 -16.54 -31.43
CA VAL A 386 8.52 -18.00 -31.32
C VAL A 386 9.38 -18.70 -32.37
#